data_AF-A0A5B0SC75-F1
#
_entry.id   AF-A0A5B0SC75-F1
#
_cell.length_a   1.000
_cell.length_b   1.000
_cell.length_c   1.000
_cell.angle_alpha   90.00
_cell.angle_beta   90.00
_cell.angle_gamma   90.00
#
_symmetry.space_group_name_H-M   'P 1'
#
loop_
_entity.id
_entity.type
_entity.pdbx_description
1 polymer ?
#
loop_
_entity_poly.entity_id
_entity_poly.type
_entity_poly.pdbx_seq_one_letter_code
_entity_poly.pdbx_strand_id
1 'polypeptide(L)'
;MRQTNKWLLDLHKDSHVETVDFDVLAVFIMQETDAKMHIRDLVATIIETFAGSSTPQTNRQNQLLDAAFVVYETIYRYDQGVLLQPDFPKPFCIRHPSLLDVLKYSMKMEKKCKIIEEAKKMIILIDENGICVGVGLPPYPAPPKDSKHIAHDARALATLKEMAETPVCKLNLNQYPPLFFENPPSGPPQTPFSLNSKTKGDVRAPAKSLDASVSYQTYGFGLGGKKSAGVLDKKIACDGKSKSIKTEELQGHNDGWKEKKIKPELPDPLRDYSNTLDNQALAKLRNEMTFYSKLTLAINLAFLPETSDVAVKAVDYLKDEGTDLVQERLKVEKNEIIASRTVSVNTQIHTHRDKKNALLFDSVYFFGNHDGGNFLFPSLGVALTGLHGYSVHGPFRILYHGVAQYHFKQDIPDAPYRFSVAMWSRESSFTSIARHSAYHKKDNQTYSDSTYWLPIYPEYKSDSVREYFEKYHSESRDRPRNNQAKK
;
A
#
# COMPACT_ATOMS: atom_id res chain seq x y z
N MET A 1 -19.92 4.63 5.44
CA MET A 1 -19.31 5.92 5.07
C MET A 1 -19.58 6.97 6.13
N ARG A 2 -20.80 7.49 6.35
CA ARG A 2 -21.05 8.54 7.36
C ARG A 2 -20.42 8.31 8.74
N GLN A 3 -20.72 7.19 9.40
CA GLN A 3 -20.20 6.89 10.75
C GLN A 3 -18.68 6.67 10.74
N THR A 4 -18.16 6.04 9.68
CA THR A 4 -16.72 5.87 9.45
C THR A 4 -16.03 7.24 9.33
N ASN A 5 -16.53 8.13 8.47
CA ASN A 5 -15.97 9.47 8.27
C ASN A 5 -16.12 10.36 9.50
N LYS A 6 -17.22 10.22 10.27
CA LYS A 6 -17.32 10.90 11.57
C LYS A 6 -16.21 10.46 12.51
N TRP A 7 -16.03 9.15 12.67
CA TRP A 7 -15.00 8.62 13.55
C TRP A 7 -13.59 9.00 13.09
N LEU A 8 -13.32 8.95 11.79
CA LEU A 8 -12.06 9.41 11.20
C LEU A 8 -11.83 10.90 11.43
N LEU A 9 -12.87 11.73 11.29
CA LEU A 9 -12.80 13.17 11.59
C LEU A 9 -12.45 13.42 13.06
N ASP A 10 -13.13 12.72 13.97
CA ASP A 10 -12.90 12.86 15.41
C ASP A 10 -11.46 12.44 15.77
N LEU A 11 -10.98 11.32 15.19
CA LEU A 11 -9.59 10.87 15.36
C LEU A 11 -8.55 11.81 14.73
N HIS A 12 -8.86 12.40 13.57
CA HIS A 12 -7.97 13.30 12.85
C HIS A 12 -7.80 14.63 13.59
N LYS A 13 -8.87 15.14 14.22
CA LYS A 13 -8.82 16.37 15.04
C LYS A 13 -7.87 16.28 16.23
N ASP A 14 -7.71 15.08 16.79
CA ASP A 14 -6.83 14.80 17.94
C ASP A 14 -5.71 13.80 17.56
N SER A 15 -5.29 13.81 16.28
CA SER A 15 -4.25 12.90 15.80
C SER A 15 -2.89 13.24 16.39
N HIS A 16 -2.08 12.21 16.63
CA HIS A 16 -0.64 12.37 16.84
C HIS A 16 0.07 12.39 15.49
N VAL A 17 0.77 13.48 15.18
CA VAL A 17 1.55 13.63 13.96
C VAL A 17 3.03 13.59 14.32
N GLU A 18 3.76 12.61 13.77
CA GLU A 18 5.19 12.42 13.99
C GLU A 18 5.95 12.60 12.67
N THR A 19 6.95 13.49 12.66
CA THR A 19 7.90 13.57 11.55
C THR A 19 8.98 12.51 11.72
N VAL A 20 9.13 11.64 10.73
CA VAL A 20 10.12 10.57 10.71
C VAL A 20 11.31 10.92 9.83
N ASP A 21 12.48 10.44 10.22
CA ASP A 21 13.75 10.68 9.54
C ASP A 21 13.87 9.85 8.25
N PHE A 22 13.19 10.27 7.18
CA PHE A 22 13.08 9.53 5.93
C PHE A 22 12.75 10.44 4.74
N ASP A 23 13.08 10.00 3.53
CA ASP A 23 12.67 10.63 2.26
C ASP A 23 12.08 9.55 1.34
N VAL A 24 10.75 9.51 1.25
CA VAL A 24 10.05 8.46 0.50
C VAL A 24 10.27 8.56 -1.01
N LEU A 25 10.46 9.77 -1.53
CA LEU A 25 10.61 10.03 -2.96
C LEU A 25 12.03 9.69 -3.42
N ALA A 26 13.05 10.05 -2.65
CA ALA A 26 14.42 9.64 -2.95
C ALA A 26 14.56 8.11 -2.92
N VAL A 27 13.95 7.45 -1.95
CA VAL A 27 13.97 5.98 -1.88
C VAL A 27 13.19 5.36 -3.04
N PHE A 28 12.07 5.92 -3.46
CA PHE A 28 11.35 5.48 -4.66
C PHE A 28 12.23 5.55 -5.92
N ILE A 29 12.92 6.68 -6.13
CA ILE A 29 13.86 6.86 -7.24
C ILE A 29 14.92 5.75 -7.23
N MET A 30 15.60 5.55 -6.11
CA MET A 30 16.65 4.53 -5.98
C MET A 30 16.11 3.10 -6.19
N GLN A 31 14.86 2.85 -5.80
CA GLN A 31 14.22 1.53 -5.93
C GLN A 31 13.81 1.19 -7.36
N GLU A 32 13.45 2.18 -8.17
CA GLU A 32 12.92 2.00 -9.54
C GLU A 32 13.93 2.33 -10.64
N THR A 33 15.15 2.73 -10.26
CA THR A 33 16.28 3.00 -11.16
C THR A 33 17.48 2.08 -10.85
N ASP A 34 18.59 2.62 -10.35
CA ASP A 34 19.83 1.90 -10.03
C ASP A 34 20.11 1.94 -8.51
N ALA A 35 20.41 0.78 -7.93
CA ALA A 35 20.61 0.62 -6.50
C ALA A 35 21.94 1.18 -5.96
N LYS A 36 22.92 1.45 -6.82
CA LYS A 36 24.29 1.85 -6.46
C LYS A 36 24.59 3.31 -6.78
N MET A 37 23.89 3.87 -7.76
CA MET A 37 24.10 5.26 -8.18
C MET A 37 23.73 6.25 -7.07
N HIS A 38 24.46 7.35 -6.98
CA HIS A 38 24.22 8.39 -6.00
C HIS A 38 22.94 9.16 -6.36
N ILE A 39 22.12 9.54 -5.36
CA ILE A 39 20.83 10.22 -5.59
C ILE A 39 20.93 11.48 -6.46
N ARG A 40 21.98 12.29 -6.27
CA ARG A 40 22.30 13.45 -7.12
C ARG A 40 22.40 13.09 -8.61
N ASP A 41 23.15 12.03 -8.92
CA ASP A 41 23.33 11.57 -10.30
C ASP A 41 21.99 11.05 -10.83
N LEU A 42 21.24 10.26 -10.03
CA LEU A 42 19.92 9.75 -10.42
C LEU A 42 18.93 10.88 -10.74
N VAL A 43 18.83 11.88 -9.87
CA VAL A 43 17.93 13.03 -10.04
C VAL A 43 18.31 13.84 -11.26
N ALA A 44 19.59 14.18 -11.43
CA ALA A 44 20.07 14.94 -12.57
C ALA A 44 19.75 14.22 -13.89
N THR A 45 20.06 12.92 -13.96
CA THR A 45 19.84 12.13 -15.17
C THR A 45 18.36 11.95 -15.49
N ILE A 46 17.49 11.75 -14.49
CA ILE A 46 16.04 11.67 -14.68
C ILE A 46 15.51 12.99 -15.26
N ILE A 47 15.89 14.13 -14.69
CA ILE A 47 15.43 15.45 -15.15
C ILE A 47 15.95 15.74 -16.56
N GLU A 48 17.25 15.53 -16.80
CA GLU A 48 17.87 15.73 -18.13
C GLU A 48 17.18 14.86 -19.20
N THR A 49 16.85 13.62 -18.86
CA THR A 49 16.17 12.70 -19.77
C THR A 49 14.72 13.12 -19.99
N PHE A 50 13.94 13.27 -18.91
CA PHE A 50 12.49 13.36 -19.03
C PHE A 50 11.91 14.77 -19.16
N ALA A 51 12.62 15.79 -18.68
CA ALA A 51 12.28 17.19 -18.89
C ALA A 51 13.08 17.82 -20.05
N GLY A 52 14.26 17.28 -20.37
CA GLY A 52 15.14 17.82 -21.40
C GLY A 52 14.94 17.19 -22.77
N SER A 53 15.21 15.88 -22.88
CA SER A 53 15.36 15.21 -24.19
C SER A 53 14.18 14.35 -24.63
N SER A 54 13.39 13.81 -23.69
CA SER A 54 12.39 12.77 -23.97
C SER A 54 11.20 12.85 -23.03
N THR A 55 10.00 13.17 -23.50
CA THR A 55 8.83 13.20 -22.60
C THR A 55 8.48 11.80 -22.06
N PRO A 56 8.07 11.66 -20.78
CA PRO A 56 7.58 10.39 -20.23
C PRO A 56 6.54 9.70 -21.13
N GLN A 57 6.68 8.40 -21.32
CA GLN A 57 5.79 7.54 -22.13
C GLN A 57 4.99 6.57 -21.27
N THR A 58 5.35 6.41 -20.00
CA THR A 58 4.70 5.52 -19.04
C THR A 58 4.42 6.23 -17.73
N ASN A 59 3.51 5.67 -16.93
CA ASN A 59 3.17 6.21 -15.63
C ASN A 59 4.42 6.28 -14.73
N ARG A 60 5.21 5.20 -14.67
CA ARG A 60 6.43 5.16 -13.86
C ARG A 60 7.48 6.20 -14.25
N GLN A 61 7.65 6.46 -15.55
CA GLN A 61 8.58 7.50 -16.00
C GLN A 61 8.12 8.89 -15.50
N ASN A 62 6.81 9.16 -15.55
CA ASN A 62 6.25 10.40 -15.04
C ASN A 62 6.41 10.51 -13.51
N GLN A 63 6.06 9.45 -12.77
CA GLN A 63 6.22 9.40 -11.31
C GLN A 63 7.67 9.62 -10.88
N LEU A 64 8.65 9.10 -11.64
CA LEU A 64 10.06 9.31 -11.37
C LEU A 64 10.50 10.74 -11.65
N LEU A 65 9.98 11.37 -12.71
CA LEU A 65 10.24 12.78 -12.99
C LEU A 65 9.67 13.68 -11.89
N ASP A 66 8.42 13.46 -11.48
CA ASP A 66 7.78 14.22 -10.40
C ASP A 66 8.56 14.07 -9.07
N ALA A 67 8.92 12.83 -8.73
CA ALA A 67 9.76 12.56 -7.55
C ALA A 67 11.13 13.27 -7.64
N ALA A 68 11.75 13.26 -8.83
CA ALA A 68 13.05 13.88 -9.03
C ALA A 68 13.02 15.39 -8.84
N PHE A 69 11.94 16.08 -9.24
CA PHE A 69 11.81 17.51 -8.98
C PHE A 69 11.75 17.85 -7.48
N VAL A 70 11.00 17.06 -6.70
CA VAL A 70 10.94 17.28 -5.24
C VAL A 70 12.29 17.02 -4.58
N VAL A 71 12.94 15.91 -4.92
CA VAL A 71 14.25 15.56 -4.34
C VAL A 71 15.34 16.53 -4.80
N TYR A 72 15.27 17.03 -6.04
CA TYR A 72 16.16 18.09 -6.53
C TYR A 72 16.08 19.34 -5.66
N GLU A 73 14.86 19.80 -5.35
CA GLU A 73 14.64 20.98 -4.50
C GLU A 73 15.21 20.77 -3.09
N THR A 74 15.01 19.59 -2.49
CA THR A 74 15.59 19.25 -1.18
C THR A 74 17.12 19.27 -1.21
N ILE A 75 17.73 18.72 -2.25
CA ILE A 75 19.18 18.73 -2.46
C ILE A 75 19.69 20.16 -2.68
N TYR A 76 18.99 20.95 -3.50
CA TYR A 76 19.35 22.33 -3.80
C TYR A 76 19.32 23.20 -2.55
N ARG A 77 18.26 23.10 -1.73
CA ARG A 77 18.15 23.81 -0.44
C ARG A 77 19.28 23.46 0.50
N TYR A 78 19.64 22.19 0.59
CA TYR A 78 20.79 21.75 1.37
C TYR A 78 22.08 22.39 0.85
N ASP A 79 22.35 22.35 -0.46
CA ASP A 79 23.56 22.92 -1.04
C ASP A 79 23.69 24.42 -0.77
N GLN A 80 22.59 25.17 -0.93
CA GLN A 80 22.58 26.61 -0.60
C GLN A 80 22.75 26.84 0.91
N GLY A 81 22.09 26.03 1.74
CA GLY A 81 22.16 26.14 3.19
C GLY A 81 23.58 25.95 3.72
N VAL A 82 24.31 24.95 3.20
CA VAL A 82 25.68 24.64 3.66
C VAL A 82 26.69 25.74 3.30
N LEU A 83 26.44 26.48 2.20
CA LEU A 83 27.25 27.65 1.85
C LEU A 83 27.11 28.79 2.88
N LEU A 84 25.94 28.90 3.52
CA LEU A 84 25.63 29.93 4.52
C LEU A 84 25.96 29.47 5.95
N GLN A 85 25.73 28.19 6.24
CA GLN A 85 25.88 27.57 7.56
C GLN A 85 26.51 26.17 7.39
N PRO A 86 27.81 25.96 7.68
CA PRO A 86 28.47 24.68 7.45
C PRO A 86 27.86 23.47 8.19
N ASP A 87 27.09 23.72 9.24
CA ASP A 87 26.35 22.73 10.04
C ASP A 87 24.88 22.54 9.61
N PHE A 88 24.48 23.11 8.46
CA PHE A 88 23.13 22.94 7.91
C PHE A 88 22.74 21.46 7.85
N PRO A 89 21.58 21.06 8.43
CA PRO A 89 21.22 19.66 8.58
C PRO A 89 21.21 18.90 7.25
N LYS A 90 21.89 17.75 7.20
CA LYS A 90 21.90 16.89 6.02
C LYS A 90 20.56 16.17 5.88
N PRO A 91 19.82 16.35 4.76
CA PRO A 91 18.60 15.60 4.50
C PRO A 91 18.90 14.10 4.38
N PHE A 92 17.90 13.27 4.61
CA PHE A 92 17.99 11.82 4.58
C PHE A 92 18.63 11.33 3.29
N CYS A 93 18.18 11.86 2.14
CA CYS A 93 18.65 11.44 0.84
C CYS A 93 20.16 11.70 0.62
N ILE A 94 20.76 12.69 1.31
CA ILE A 94 22.20 12.96 1.26
C ILE A 94 22.99 12.13 2.28
N ARG A 95 22.39 11.77 3.43
CA ARG A 95 23.00 10.84 4.40
C ARG A 95 23.01 9.40 3.91
N HIS A 96 22.00 9.02 3.13
CA HIS A 96 21.81 7.68 2.57
C HIS A 96 21.68 7.75 1.04
N PRO A 97 22.75 8.07 0.32
CA PRO A 97 22.68 8.50 -1.07
C PRO A 97 22.46 7.39 -2.10
N SER A 98 22.38 6.12 -1.68
CA SER A 98 22.11 4.97 -2.54
C SER A 98 21.14 4.00 -1.88
N LEU A 99 20.49 3.14 -2.66
CA LEU A 99 19.60 2.11 -2.11
C LEU A 99 20.34 1.17 -1.14
N LEU A 100 21.63 0.92 -1.40
CA LEU A 100 22.46 0.09 -0.50
C LEU A 100 22.66 0.76 0.87
N ASP A 101 22.78 2.08 0.91
CA ASP A 101 22.93 2.82 2.17
C ASP A 101 21.60 2.88 2.92
N VAL A 102 20.48 3.06 2.22
CA VAL A 102 19.13 2.96 2.79
C VAL A 102 18.87 1.56 3.36
N LEU A 103 19.31 0.50 2.68
CA LEU A 103 19.19 -0.87 3.16
C LEU A 103 20.00 -1.07 4.45
N LYS A 104 21.26 -0.62 4.49
CA LYS A 104 22.10 -0.70 5.71
C LYS A 104 21.48 0.08 6.87
N TYR A 105 20.98 1.28 6.60
CA TYR A 105 20.28 2.09 7.59
C TYR A 105 19.04 1.35 8.13
N SER A 106 18.20 0.84 7.24
CA SER A 106 16.97 0.12 7.61
C SER A 106 17.27 -1.12 8.46
N MET A 107 18.31 -1.91 8.11
CA MET A 107 18.75 -3.06 8.90
C MET A 107 19.23 -2.67 10.32
N LYS A 108 19.86 -1.50 10.45
CA LYS A 108 20.31 -0.96 11.76
C LYS A 108 19.11 -0.48 12.58
N MET A 109 18.16 0.19 11.94
CA MET A 109 17.00 0.80 12.60
C MET A 109 15.93 -0.20 12.99
N GLU A 110 15.78 -1.33 12.28
CA GLU A 110 14.89 -2.43 12.66
C GLU A 110 15.10 -2.90 14.11
N LYS A 111 16.37 -2.91 14.54
CA LYS A 111 16.76 -3.31 15.90
C LYS A 111 16.43 -2.27 16.98
N LYS A 112 15.96 -1.10 16.57
CA LYS A 112 15.77 0.10 17.38
C LYS A 112 14.40 0.74 17.18
N CYS A 113 13.48 0.06 16.50
CA CYS A 113 12.15 0.60 16.24
C CYS A 113 11.47 1.04 17.53
N LYS A 114 11.10 2.31 17.61
CA LYS A 114 10.31 2.85 18.73
C LYS A 114 8.83 2.54 18.49
N ILE A 115 8.14 1.99 19.48
CA ILE A 115 6.68 1.86 19.40
C ILE A 115 6.08 3.27 19.54
N ILE A 116 5.31 3.69 18.54
CA ILE A 116 4.45 4.86 18.62
C ILE A 116 3.05 4.35 18.94
N GLU A 117 2.63 4.57 20.17
CA GLU A 117 1.33 4.18 20.66
C GLU A 117 0.73 5.33 21.46
N GLU A 118 -0.37 5.89 20.95
CA GLU A 118 -1.24 6.76 21.72
C GLU A 118 -2.64 6.16 21.77
N ALA A 119 -3.11 5.87 22.98
CA ALA A 119 -4.38 5.19 23.18
C ALA A 119 -5.52 5.98 22.52
N LYS A 120 -6.29 5.31 21.65
CA LYS A 120 -7.47 5.84 20.97
C LYS A 120 -7.21 7.01 20.00
N LYS A 121 -5.97 7.25 19.58
CA LYS A 121 -5.64 8.29 18.60
C LYS A 121 -5.22 7.72 17.25
N MET A 122 -5.47 8.48 16.20
CA MET A 122 -4.85 8.26 14.90
C MET A 122 -3.38 8.71 14.97
N ILE A 123 -2.48 7.85 14.50
CA ILE A 123 -1.07 8.18 14.32
C ILE A 123 -0.86 8.51 12.84
N ILE A 124 -0.25 9.66 12.53
CA ILE A 124 0.12 10.06 11.17
C ILE A 124 1.64 10.23 11.15
N LEU A 125 2.31 9.46 10.30
CA LEU A 125 3.75 9.56 10.09
C LEU A 125 4.00 10.38 8.83
N ILE A 126 4.85 11.41 8.95
CA ILE A 126 5.18 12.32 7.85
C ILE A 126 6.70 12.29 7.64
N ASP A 127 7.17 12.20 6.40
CA ASP A 127 8.60 12.23 6.08
C ASP A 127 9.18 13.66 6.06
N GLU A 128 10.47 13.81 5.75
CA GLU A 128 11.13 15.13 5.77
C GLU A 128 10.62 16.11 4.71
N ASN A 129 9.93 15.60 3.68
CA ASN A 129 9.31 16.39 2.61
C ASN A 129 7.82 16.66 2.86
N GLY A 130 7.31 16.37 4.06
CA GLY A 130 5.91 16.60 4.39
C GLY A 130 4.95 15.54 3.83
N ILE A 131 5.45 14.40 3.31
CA ILE A 131 4.62 13.36 2.71
C ILE A 131 4.15 12.37 3.77
N CYS A 132 2.86 12.02 3.75
CA CYS A 132 2.32 11.00 4.65
C CYS A 132 2.87 9.61 4.27
N VAL A 133 3.62 8.99 5.18
CA VAL A 133 4.25 7.68 5.01
C VAL A 133 3.68 6.61 5.94
N GLY A 134 2.66 6.94 6.74
CA GLY A 134 1.95 5.93 7.51
C GLY A 134 0.75 6.51 8.27
N VAL A 135 -0.31 5.72 8.36
CA VAL A 135 -1.48 6.03 9.20
C VAL A 135 -1.78 4.81 10.08
N GLY A 136 -1.66 4.98 11.40
CA GLY A 136 -2.08 4.00 12.39
C GLY A 136 -3.47 4.36 12.94
N LEU A 137 -4.39 3.40 12.95
CA LEU A 137 -5.74 3.60 13.50
C LEU A 137 -6.00 2.66 14.67
N PRO A 138 -6.63 3.17 15.75
CA PRO A 138 -7.10 2.35 16.85
C PRO A 138 -8.33 1.55 16.42
N PRO A 139 -8.77 0.56 17.24
CA PRO A 139 -10.00 -0.16 17.01
C PRO A 139 -11.20 0.78 16.93
N TYR A 140 -12.14 0.44 16.04
CA TYR A 140 -13.42 1.14 16.00
C TYR A 140 -14.17 0.90 17.32
N PRO A 141 -14.81 1.92 17.93
CA PRO A 141 -15.51 1.75 19.19
C PRO A 141 -16.57 0.65 19.12
N ALA A 142 -16.54 -0.25 20.11
CA ALA A 142 -17.58 -1.25 20.28
C ALA A 142 -18.94 -0.56 20.48
N PRO A 143 -20.03 -1.14 19.96
CA PRO A 143 -21.36 -0.63 20.22
C PRO A 143 -21.71 -0.76 21.72
N PRO A 144 -22.67 0.03 22.23
CA PRO A 144 -23.18 -0.12 23.59
C PRO A 144 -23.61 -1.56 23.90
N LYS A 145 -23.51 -1.99 25.16
CA LYS A 145 -23.80 -3.39 25.58
C LYS A 145 -25.22 -3.85 25.23
N ASP A 146 -26.16 -2.93 25.14
CA ASP A 146 -27.58 -3.11 24.81
C ASP A 146 -27.88 -2.99 23.30
N SER A 147 -26.86 -2.73 22.48
CA SER A 147 -27.00 -2.63 21.02
C SER A 147 -27.35 -3.99 20.39
N LYS A 148 -28.31 -3.97 19.46
CA LYS A 148 -28.61 -5.12 18.60
C LYS A 148 -27.58 -5.32 17.48
N HIS A 149 -26.63 -4.40 17.31
CA HIS A 149 -25.61 -4.47 16.28
C HIS A 149 -24.36 -5.18 16.79
N ILE A 150 -23.90 -6.18 16.03
CA ILE A 150 -22.61 -6.85 16.26
C ILE A 150 -21.47 -5.89 15.93
N ALA A 151 -20.46 -5.82 16.80
CA ALA A 151 -19.25 -5.04 16.58
C ALA A 151 -18.51 -5.46 15.30
N HIS A 152 -17.86 -4.50 14.63
CA HIS A 152 -17.21 -4.75 13.33
C HIS A 152 -16.04 -5.74 13.43
N ASP A 153 -15.23 -5.63 14.47
CA ASP A 153 -14.14 -6.53 14.82
C ASP A 153 -14.62 -7.94 15.20
N ALA A 154 -15.68 -8.06 15.99
CA ALA A 154 -16.28 -9.35 16.35
C ALA A 154 -16.81 -10.08 15.10
N ARG A 155 -17.50 -9.37 14.21
CA ARG A 155 -17.99 -9.92 12.94
C ARG A 155 -16.86 -10.38 12.02
N ALA A 156 -15.81 -9.57 11.87
CA ALA A 156 -14.64 -9.92 11.08
C ALA A 156 -13.89 -11.13 11.68
N LEU A 157 -13.65 -11.13 12.99
CA LEU A 157 -12.98 -12.24 13.68
C LEU A 157 -13.75 -13.55 13.56
N ALA A 158 -15.08 -13.54 13.75
CA ALA A 158 -15.91 -14.73 13.56
C ALA A 158 -15.79 -15.29 12.13
N THR A 159 -15.81 -14.41 11.13
CA THR A 159 -15.63 -14.78 9.73
C THR A 159 -14.25 -15.40 9.48
N LEU A 160 -13.20 -14.82 10.03
CA LEU A 160 -11.82 -15.29 9.87
C LEU A 160 -11.59 -16.64 10.58
N LYS A 161 -12.16 -16.84 11.77
CA LYS A 161 -12.15 -18.13 12.48
C LYS A 161 -12.84 -19.21 11.66
N GLU A 162 -14.05 -18.95 11.17
CA GLU A 162 -14.76 -19.90 10.31
C GLU A 162 -13.95 -20.23 9.04
N MET A 163 -13.32 -19.23 8.41
CA MET A 163 -12.44 -19.44 7.27
C MET A 163 -11.23 -20.33 7.60
N ALA A 164 -10.63 -20.18 8.79
CA ALA A 164 -9.51 -21.01 9.24
C ALA A 164 -9.94 -22.44 9.60
N GLU A 165 -11.13 -22.61 10.15
CA GLU A 165 -11.69 -23.91 10.58
C GLU A 165 -12.29 -24.70 9.41
N THR A 166 -12.70 -24.00 8.34
CA THR A 166 -13.28 -24.65 7.16
C THR A 166 -12.16 -25.05 6.17
N PRO A 167 -12.12 -26.31 5.68
CA PRO A 167 -11.12 -26.80 4.71
C PRO A 167 -11.01 -26.02 3.39
N VAL A 168 -11.96 -25.12 3.15
CA VAL A 168 -12.14 -24.26 1.98
C VAL A 168 -11.04 -23.22 1.85
N CYS A 169 -10.56 -22.65 2.96
CA CYS A 169 -9.36 -21.81 2.93
C CYS A 169 -8.19 -22.73 3.26
N LYS A 170 -7.26 -22.93 2.32
CA LYS A 170 -6.05 -23.75 2.51
C LYS A 170 -5.06 -23.13 3.51
N LEU A 171 -5.53 -22.53 4.60
CA LEU A 171 -4.71 -21.94 5.64
C LEU A 171 -4.12 -23.07 6.48
N ASN A 172 -2.82 -23.30 6.32
CA ASN A 172 -2.12 -24.29 7.12
C ASN A 172 -1.83 -23.76 8.53
N LEU A 173 -2.69 -24.10 9.50
CA LEU A 173 -2.57 -23.70 10.90
C LEU A 173 -1.37 -24.33 11.63
N ASN A 174 -0.80 -25.41 11.10
CA ASN A 174 0.29 -26.16 11.75
C ASN A 174 1.69 -25.65 11.36
N GLN A 175 1.78 -24.60 10.53
CA GLN A 175 3.05 -24.16 9.97
C GLN A 175 3.96 -23.45 10.99
N TYR A 176 3.37 -22.65 11.88
CA TYR A 176 4.09 -22.02 12.99
C TYR A 176 3.30 -22.29 14.27
N PRO A 177 3.79 -23.17 15.17
CA PRO A 177 3.11 -23.40 16.42
C PRO A 177 3.00 -22.07 17.18
N PRO A 178 1.86 -21.82 17.83
CA PRO A 178 1.69 -20.65 18.68
C PRO A 178 2.82 -20.54 19.71
N LEU A 179 3.40 -19.35 19.84
CA LEU A 179 4.38 -19.07 20.87
C LEU A 179 3.67 -18.59 22.12
N PHE A 180 3.95 -19.23 23.26
CA PHE A 180 3.36 -18.87 24.54
C PHE A 180 4.42 -18.24 25.44
N PHE A 181 4.11 -17.07 26.01
CA PHE A 181 4.97 -16.40 26.97
C PHE A 181 4.17 -15.97 28.20
N GLU A 182 4.79 -16.03 29.38
CA GLU A 182 4.24 -15.44 30.61
C GLU A 182 4.43 -13.93 30.65
N ASN A 183 5.58 -13.45 30.14
CA ASN A 183 5.96 -12.03 30.14
C ASN A 183 6.37 -11.57 28.74
N PRO A 184 6.07 -10.31 28.35
CA PRO A 184 6.47 -9.79 27.06
C PRO A 184 8.00 -9.71 26.93
N PRO A 185 8.56 -9.96 25.72
CA PRO A 185 9.99 -9.79 25.48
C PRO A 185 10.45 -8.36 25.80
N SER A 186 11.56 -8.22 26.53
CA SER A 186 12.14 -6.91 26.84
C SER A 186 12.84 -6.29 25.63
N GLY A 187 12.74 -4.97 25.49
CA GLY A 187 13.45 -4.20 24.46
C GLY A 187 12.58 -3.80 23.27
N PRO A 188 13.17 -3.21 22.22
CA PRO A 188 12.43 -2.81 21.02
C PRO A 188 11.76 -4.00 20.33
N PRO A 189 10.57 -3.84 19.72
CA PRO A 189 9.90 -4.92 19.01
C PRO A 189 10.78 -5.44 17.86
N GLN A 190 11.03 -6.75 17.85
CA GLN A 190 11.86 -7.42 16.84
C GLN A 190 11.03 -8.40 16.03
N THR A 191 11.28 -8.48 14.72
CA THR A 191 10.76 -9.58 13.89
C THR A 191 11.70 -10.79 13.97
N PRO A 192 11.16 -12.02 13.96
CA PRO A 192 11.99 -13.23 13.82
C PRO A 192 12.67 -13.35 12.44
N PHE A 193 12.25 -12.56 11.46
CA PHE A 193 12.67 -12.67 10.06
C PHE A 193 13.15 -11.33 9.49
N SER A 194 14.11 -10.71 10.17
CA SER A 194 14.60 -9.36 9.89
C SER A 194 15.16 -9.15 8.48
N LEU A 195 15.18 -7.88 8.07
CA LEU A 195 15.83 -7.44 6.84
C LEU A 195 17.31 -7.79 6.89
N ASN A 196 17.82 -8.33 5.78
CA ASN A 196 19.21 -8.75 5.70
C ASN A 196 19.74 -8.64 4.27
N SER A 197 21.06 -8.80 4.14
CA SER A 197 21.77 -8.69 2.85
C SER A 197 21.39 -9.78 1.84
N LYS A 198 20.79 -10.90 2.28
CA LYS A 198 20.36 -12.01 1.41
C LYS A 198 18.96 -11.75 0.85
N THR A 199 18.00 -11.37 1.69
CA THR A 199 16.61 -11.14 1.25
C THR A 199 16.42 -9.76 0.66
N LYS A 200 17.14 -8.73 1.17
CA LYS A 200 17.04 -7.32 0.75
C LYS A 200 15.61 -6.75 0.70
N GLY A 201 14.69 -7.40 1.42
CA GLY A 201 13.27 -7.14 1.40
C GLY A 201 12.54 -7.54 0.10
N ASP A 202 13.18 -8.37 -0.74
CA ASP A 202 12.60 -8.95 -1.96
C ASP A 202 11.91 -10.29 -1.72
N VAL A 203 12.12 -10.90 -0.55
CA VAL A 203 11.54 -12.19 -0.15
C VAL A 203 10.58 -11.94 1.00
N ARG A 204 9.30 -12.33 0.82
CA ARG A 204 8.26 -12.18 1.84
C ARG A 204 8.13 -13.40 2.75
N ALA A 205 8.17 -14.60 2.19
CA ALA A 205 7.94 -15.85 2.94
C ALA A 205 9.27 -16.56 3.26
N PRO A 206 9.49 -17.03 4.50
CA PRO A 206 10.64 -17.87 4.82
C PRO A 206 10.66 -19.16 4.00
N ALA A 207 11.85 -19.72 3.76
CA ALA A 207 11.99 -21.00 3.08
C ALA A 207 11.21 -22.11 3.85
N LYS A 208 10.45 -22.94 3.12
CA LYS A 208 9.49 -23.96 3.64
C LYS A 208 8.17 -23.41 4.20
N SER A 209 7.88 -22.12 4.01
CA SER A 209 6.55 -21.59 4.30
C SER A 209 5.51 -22.16 3.33
N LEU A 210 4.64 -23.07 3.78
CA LEU A 210 3.42 -23.45 3.04
C LEU A 210 2.32 -22.38 3.19
N ASP A 211 1.12 -22.63 2.66
CA ASP A 211 0.03 -21.66 2.44
C ASP A 211 -0.68 -21.14 3.71
N ALA A 212 0.01 -20.62 4.72
CA ALA A 212 -0.66 -19.92 5.84
C ALA A 212 -1.21 -18.52 5.46
N SER A 213 -1.33 -18.23 4.16
CA SER A 213 -1.95 -17.03 3.63
C SER A 213 -2.67 -17.31 2.31
N VAL A 214 -3.86 -16.75 2.14
CA VAL A 214 -4.64 -16.88 0.91
C VAL A 214 -4.98 -15.49 0.39
N SER A 215 -4.79 -15.26 -0.91
CA SER A 215 -5.12 -14.01 -1.58
C SER A 215 -6.32 -14.16 -2.52
N TYR A 216 -7.18 -13.15 -2.49
CA TYR A 216 -8.36 -12.99 -3.34
C TYR A 216 -8.28 -11.66 -4.07
N GLN A 217 -8.73 -11.61 -5.32
CA GLN A 217 -8.82 -10.36 -6.10
C GLN A 217 -10.16 -10.22 -6.78
N THR A 218 -10.68 -8.99 -6.74
CA THR A 218 -11.85 -8.55 -7.50
C THR A 218 -11.50 -8.38 -8.97
N TYR A 219 -10.33 -7.79 -9.27
CA TYR A 219 -9.72 -7.70 -10.60
C TYR A 219 -8.19 -7.69 -10.45
N GLY A 220 -7.44 -8.11 -11.48
CA GLY A 220 -5.98 -8.16 -11.42
C GLY A 220 -5.36 -9.00 -12.54
N PHE A 221 -4.20 -9.61 -12.30
CA PHE A 221 -3.58 -10.52 -13.27
C PHE A 221 -3.07 -11.80 -12.62
N GLY A 222 -3.46 -12.09 -11.38
CA GLY A 222 -2.79 -13.16 -10.66
C GLY A 222 -1.45 -12.74 -10.06
N LEU A 223 -0.95 -13.50 -9.08
CA LEU A 223 0.43 -13.36 -8.63
C LEU A 223 1.36 -13.93 -9.71
N GLY A 224 1.93 -13.04 -10.54
CA GLY A 224 2.88 -13.44 -11.59
C GLY A 224 2.24 -13.94 -12.88
N GLY A 225 0.99 -13.57 -13.18
CA GLY A 225 0.33 -13.97 -14.42
C GLY A 225 1.04 -13.40 -15.65
N LYS A 226 1.27 -14.28 -16.63
CA LYS A 226 1.96 -13.96 -17.89
C LYS A 226 1.27 -12.85 -18.68
N LYS A 227 -0.05 -12.70 -18.51
CA LYS A 227 -0.91 -11.66 -19.11
C LYS A 227 -0.55 -10.23 -18.70
N SER A 228 0.10 -10.06 -17.54
CA SER A 228 0.64 -8.75 -17.13
C SER A 228 1.93 -8.35 -17.86
N ALA A 229 2.55 -9.29 -18.60
CA ALA A 229 3.76 -9.00 -19.36
C ALA A 229 3.45 -8.07 -20.53
N GLY A 230 4.18 -6.95 -20.63
CA GLY A 230 3.99 -5.95 -21.68
C GLY A 230 3.04 -4.81 -21.33
N VAL A 231 2.26 -4.94 -20.23
CA VAL A 231 1.42 -3.85 -19.69
C VAL A 231 1.95 -3.25 -18.39
N LEU A 232 2.80 -3.98 -17.66
CA LEU A 232 3.49 -3.46 -16.48
C LEU A 232 4.62 -2.51 -16.88
N ASP A 233 4.73 -1.39 -16.19
CA ASP A 233 5.83 -0.44 -16.38
C ASP A 233 7.16 -1.04 -15.90
N LYS A 234 8.20 -0.90 -16.71
CA LYS A 234 9.54 -1.39 -16.42
C LYS A 234 10.31 -0.41 -15.53
N LYS A 235 11.23 -0.94 -14.72
CA LYS A 235 12.28 -0.13 -14.08
C LYS A 235 13.14 0.53 -15.15
N ILE A 236 13.70 1.68 -14.80
CA ILE A 236 14.61 2.42 -15.67
C ILE A 236 16.03 1.91 -15.41
N ALA A 237 16.71 1.47 -16.46
CA ALA A 237 18.11 1.09 -16.36
C ALA A 237 19.01 2.30 -16.57
N CYS A 238 20.03 2.43 -15.73
CA CYS A 238 21.10 3.40 -15.91
C CYS A 238 22.40 2.71 -16.34
N ASP A 239 23.23 3.40 -17.10
CA ASP A 239 24.61 3.00 -17.34
C ASP A 239 25.50 3.55 -16.24
N GLY A 240 26.06 2.67 -15.42
CA GLY A 240 26.93 3.05 -14.32
C GLY A 240 28.25 3.72 -14.74
N LYS A 241 28.68 3.62 -16.00
CA LYS A 241 29.90 4.28 -16.50
C LYS A 241 29.64 5.72 -16.93
N SER A 242 28.62 5.92 -17.77
CA SER A 242 28.24 7.24 -18.29
C SER A 242 27.33 8.01 -17.34
N LYS A 243 26.79 7.35 -16.31
CA LYS A 243 25.79 7.89 -15.36
C LYS A 243 24.51 8.37 -16.04
N SER A 244 24.20 7.87 -17.24
CA SER A 244 22.99 8.23 -17.98
C SER A 244 21.93 7.12 -17.94
N ILE A 245 20.70 7.45 -18.32
CA ILE A 245 19.65 6.45 -18.56
C ILE A 245 19.93 5.75 -19.89
N LYS A 246 19.77 4.42 -19.91
CA LYS A 246 19.84 3.62 -21.13
C LYS A 246 18.58 3.79 -21.96
N THR A 247 18.56 4.83 -22.78
CA THR A 247 17.42 5.21 -23.62
C THR A 247 16.92 4.08 -24.52
N GLU A 248 17.81 3.22 -25.01
CA GLU A 248 17.49 2.06 -25.83
C GLU A 248 16.71 0.96 -25.08
N GLU A 249 16.79 0.93 -23.74
CA GLU A 249 16.03 0.01 -22.88
C GLU A 249 14.71 0.65 -22.36
N LEU A 250 14.50 1.96 -22.59
CA LEU A 250 13.32 2.68 -22.10
C LEU A 250 12.04 2.20 -22.80
N GLN A 251 11.05 1.86 -21.98
CA GLN A 251 9.74 1.46 -22.46
C GLN A 251 9.02 2.65 -23.12
N GLY A 252 8.55 2.46 -24.35
CA GLY A 252 7.82 3.49 -25.11
C GLY A 252 8.72 4.53 -25.79
N HIS A 253 10.02 4.56 -25.47
CA HIS A 253 11.01 5.39 -26.13
C HIS A 253 11.37 4.74 -27.49
N ASN A 254 11.19 5.45 -28.60
CA ASN A 254 11.23 5.00 -30.01
C ASN A 254 9.93 4.38 -30.55
N ASP A 255 9.81 4.32 -31.88
CA ASP A 255 8.59 3.87 -32.58
C ASP A 255 8.46 2.34 -32.74
N GLY A 256 9.44 1.56 -32.31
CA GLY A 256 9.42 0.09 -32.47
C GLY A 256 8.25 -0.61 -31.74
N TRP A 257 7.63 0.04 -30.75
CA TRP A 257 6.42 -0.47 -30.11
C TRP A 257 5.15 -0.28 -30.96
N LYS A 258 5.16 0.63 -31.94
CA LYS A 258 4.04 0.84 -32.88
C LYS A 258 3.93 -0.30 -33.88
N GLU A 259 5.07 -0.89 -34.26
CA GLU A 259 5.14 -2.03 -35.19
C GLU A 259 4.63 -3.33 -34.55
N LYS A 260 4.91 -3.54 -33.27
CA LYS A 260 4.42 -4.70 -32.49
C LYS A 260 3.05 -4.39 -31.90
N LYS A 261 1.99 -4.64 -32.67
CA LYS A 261 0.59 -4.55 -32.22
C LYS A 261 0.20 -5.69 -31.25
N ILE A 262 0.93 -5.82 -30.14
CA ILE A 262 0.52 -6.70 -29.04
C ILE A 262 -0.71 -6.06 -28.39
N LYS A 263 -1.86 -6.73 -28.50
CA LYS A 263 -3.10 -6.27 -27.85
C LYS A 263 -2.91 -6.34 -26.33
N PRO A 264 -2.97 -5.21 -25.60
CA PRO A 264 -2.90 -5.24 -24.14
C PRO A 264 -4.14 -5.94 -23.57
N GLU A 265 -3.97 -6.71 -22.52
CA GLU A 265 -5.09 -7.31 -21.79
C GLU A 265 -5.52 -6.41 -20.62
N LEU A 266 -6.82 -6.39 -20.33
CA LEU A 266 -7.34 -5.77 -19.13
C LEU A 266 -7.22 -6.72 -17.92
N PRO A 267 -7.18 -6.17 -16.69
CA PRO A 267 -7.21 -6.96 -15.48
C PRO A 267 -8.48 -7.81 -15.39
N ASP A 268 -8.30 -9.09 -15.06
CA ASP A 268 -9.35 -10.08 -14.82
C ASP A 268 -9.08 -10.75 -13.46
N PRO A 269 -10.04 -11.36 -12.77
CA PRO A 269 -9.79 -11.96 -11.46
C PRO A 269 -8.63 -12.97 -11.46
N LEU A 270 -7.90 -13.00 -10.35
CA LEU A 270 -6.61 -13.70 -10.11
C LEU A 270 -6.51 -15.16 -10.62
N ARG A 271 -7.60 -15.86 -10.92
CA ARG A 271 -7.57 -17.30 -11.24
C ARG A 271 -8.44 -17.60 -12.45
N ASP A 272 -7.82 -18.05 -13.54
CA ASP A 272 -8.50 -18.62 -14.71
C ASP A 272 -9.40 -19.82 -14.32
N TYR A 273 -9.17 -20.42 -13.13
CA TYR A 273 -9.99 -21.48 -12.53
C TYR A 273 -10.26 -21.18 -11.04
N SER A 274 -11.14 -20.23 -10.72
CA SER A 274 -11.68 -20.10 -9.36
C SER A 274 -12.62 -21.26 -9.06
N ASN A 275 -12.34 -22.09 -8.06
CA ASN A 275 -13.32 -23.07 -7.61
C ASN A 275 -14.45 -22.37 -6.83
N THR A 276 -15.58 -23.06 -6.66
CA THR A 276 -16.77 -22.52 -5.93
C THR A 276 -16.41 -21.98 -4.55
N LEU A 277 -15.47 -22.64 -3.88
CA LEU A 277 -15.04 -22.36 -2.52
C LEU A 277 -14.29 -21.02 -2.40
N ASP A 278 -13.41 -20.70 -3.35
CA ASP A 278 -12.70 -19.42 -3.42
C ASP A 278 -13.67 -18.25 -3.64
N ASN A 279 -14.68 -18.46 -4.50
CA ASN A 279 -15.68 -17.44 -4.78
C ASN A 279 -16.59 -17.20 -3.57
N GLN A 280 -16.98 -18.26 -2.85
CA GLN A 280 -17.71 -18.14 -1.59
C GLN A 280 -16.90 -17.41 -0.53
N ALA A 281 -15.61 -17.73 -0.38
CA ALA A 281 -14.72 -17.05 0.56
C ALA A 281 -14.57 -15.55 0.25
N LEU A 282 -14.34 -15.19 -1.03
CA LEU A 282 -14.27 -13.78 -1.44
C LEU A 282 -15.59 -13.04 -1.19
N ALA A 283 -16.73 -13.65 -1.54
CA ALA A 283 -18.04 -13.06 -1.28
C ALA A 283 -18.28 -12.83 0.22
N LYS A 284 -17.91 -13.80 1.05
CA LYS A 284 -18.01 -13.71 2.51
C LYS A 284 -17.13 -12.61 3.08
N LEU A 285 -15.85 -12.55 2.70
CA LEU A 285 -14.94 -11.48 3.09
C LEU A 285 -15.48 -10.11 2.69
N ARG A 286 -15.99 -9.96 1.46
CA ARG A 286 -16.57 -8.71 0.97
C ARG A 286 -17.76 -8.26 1.82
N ASN A 287 -18.63 -9.18 2.22
CA ASN A 287 -19.82 -8.87 3.01
C ASN A 287 -19.46 -8.55 4.46
N GLU A 288 -18.69 -9.43 5.11
CA GLU A 288 -18.46 -9.34 6.55
C GLU A 288 -17.36 -8.33 6.93
N MET A 289 -16.43 -8.02 6.02
CA MET A 289 -15.40 -6.99 6.23
C MET A 289 -15.73 -5.65 5.54
N THR A 290 -17.01 -5.40 5.25
CA THR A 290 -17.48 -4.16 4.60
C THR A 290 -16.94 -2.89 5.27
N PHE A 291 -16.91 -2.85 6.61
CA PHE A 291 -16.39 -1.70 7.36
C PHE A 291 -14.92 -1.42 7.00
N TYR A 292 -14.08 -2.45 7.05
CA TYR A 292 -12.65 -2.34 6.78
C TYR A 292 -12.35 -1.99 5.31
N SER A 293 -13.08 -2.58 4.35
CA SER A 293 -12.94 -2.15 2.95
C SER A 293 -13.28 -0.68 2.76
N LYS A 294 -14.37 -0.19 3.36
CA LYS A 294 -14.78 1.22 3.33
C LYS A 294 -13.81 2.14 4.06
N LEU A 295 -13.19 1.65 5.13
CA LEU A 295 -12.17 2.37 5.89
C LEU A 295 -10.93 2.63 5.01
N THR A 296 -10.38 1.59 4.38
CA THR A 296 -9.24 1.75 3.45
C THR A 296 -9.58 2.71 2.30
N LEU A 297 -10.82 2.65 1.77
CA LEU A 297 -11.26 3.56 0.72
C LEU A 297 -11.29 5.01 1.22
N ALA A 298 -11.86 5.26 2.40
CA ALA A 298 -11.92 6.59 2.99
C ALA A 298 -10.53 7.17 3.25
N ILE A 299 -9.58 6.35 3.72
CA ILE A 299 -8.19 6.77 3.93
C ILE A 299 -7.53 7.16 2.60
N ASN A 300 -7.65 6.33 1.55
CA ASN A 300 -7.08 6.67 0.25
C ASN A 300 -7.69 7.95 -0.32
N LEU A 301 -9.03 8.09 -0.31
CA LEU A 301 -9.70 9.28 -0.85
C LEU A 301 -9.35 10.56 -0.09
N ALA A 302 -9.13 10.48 1.23
CA ALA A 302 -8.79 11.64 2.04
C ALA A 302 -7.31 12.04 1.90
N PHE A 303 -6.39 11.06 1.99
CA PHE A 303 -4.95 11.32 2.03
C PHE A 303 -4.32 11.39 0.63
N LEU A 304 -4.93 10.74 -0.37
CA LEU A 304 -4.45 10.66 -1.76
C LEU A 304 -5.59 11.01 -2.74
N PRO A 305 -6.19 12.22 -2.66
CA PRO A 305 -7.39 12.55 -3.43
C PRO A 305 -7.15 12.44 -4.94
N GLU A 306 -6.08 13.05 -5.46
CA GLU A 306 -5.75 13.03 -6.90
C GLU A 306 -5.47 11.61 -7.40
N THR A 307 -4.68 10.84 -6.64
CA THR A 307 -4.40 9.44 -6.97
C THR A 307 -5.66 8.58 -6.96
N SER A 308 -6.54 8.82 -5.99
CA SER A 308 -7.81 8.10 -5.87
C SER A 308 -8.75 8.46 -7.02
N ASP A 309 -8.81 9.72 -7.46
CA ASP A 309 -9.62 10.14 -8.60
C ASP A 309 -9.18 9.44 -9.89
N VAL A 310 -7.87 9.35 -10.14
CA VAL A 310 -7.36 8.60 -11.29
C VAL A 310 -7.65 7.10 -11.15
N ALA A 311 -7.51 6.54 -9.95
CA ALA A 311 -7.81 5.13 -9.69
C ALA A 311 -9.31 4.82 -9.90
N VAL A 312 -10.22 5.71 -9.48
CA VAL A 312 -11.66 5.59 -9.72
C VAL A 312 -11.95 5.64 -11.22
N LYS A 313 -11.39 6.62 -11.95
CA LYS A 313 -11.53 6.71 -13.41
C LYS A 313 -11.05 5.44 -14.13
N ALA A 314 -9.94 4.87 -13.68
CA ALA A 314 -9.44 3.62 -14.22
C ALA A 314 -10.41 2.45 -13.93
N VAL A 315 -10.98 2.39 -12.73
CA VAL A 315 -11.97 1.37 -12.39
C VAL A 315 -13.28 1.57 -13.17
N ASP A 316 -13.71 2.80 -13.42
CA ASP A 316 -14.86 3.09 -14.28
C ASP A 316 -14.63 2.59 -15.70
N TYR A 317 -13.41 2.76 -16.25
CA TYR A 317 -13.05 2.13 -17.52
C TYR A 317 -13.21 0.60 -17.49
N LEU A 318 -12.88 -0.07 -16.37
CA LEU A 318 -13.12 -1.51 -16.24
C LEU A 318 -14.60 -1.88 -16.14
N LYS A 319 -15.45 -0.99 -15.61
CA LYS A 319 -16.91 -1.21 -15.58
C LYS A 319 -17.50 -1.15 -17.00
N ASP A 320 -16.88 -0.38 -17.88
CA ASP A 320 -17.35 -0.21 -19.26
C ASP A 320 -16.73 -1.25 -20.22
N GLU A 321 -15.43 -1.52 -20.08
CA GLU A 321 -14.64 -2.28 -21.07
C GLU A 321 -14.12 -3.63 -20.53
N GLY A 322 -14.25 -3.88 -19.22
CA GLY A 322 -13.85 -5.14 -18.60
C GLY A 322 -14.77 -6.31 -18.95
N THR A 323 -14.36 -7.53 -18.60
CA THR A 323 -15.19 -8.73 -18.79
C THR A 323 -16.49 -8.65 -17.97
N ASP A 324 -17.56 -9.31 -18.40
CA ASP A 324 -18.82 -9.38 -17.65
C ASP A 324 -18.60 -9.79 -16.18
N LEU A 325 -17.64 -10.70 -15.95
CA LEU A 325 -17.26 -11.13 -14.60
C LEU A 325 -16.65 -10.00 -13.76
N VAL A 326 -15.76 -9.20 -14.33
CA VAL A 326 -15.19 -8.01 -13.66
C VAL A 326 -16.30 -7.00 -13.37
N GLN A 327 -17.15 -6.71 -14.34
CA GLN A 327 -18.26 -5.77 -14.19
C GLN A 327 -19.20 -6.19 -13.05
N GLU A 328 -19.63 -7.45 -13.01
CA GLU A 328 -20.47 -7.99 -11.94
C GLU A 328 -19.78 -7.94 -10.57
N ARG A 329 -18.48 -8.26 -10.50
CA ARG A 329 -17.72 -8.17 -9.25
C ARG A 329 -17.60 -6.74 -8.74
N LEU A 330 -17.40 -5.77 -9.64
CA LEU A 330 -17.29 -4.35 -9.29
C LEU A 330 -18.61 -3.77 -8.77
N LYS A 331 -19.77 -4.20 -9.30
CA LYS A 331 -21.10 -3.74 -8.83
C LYS A 331 -21.32 -3.96 -7.33
N VAL A 332 -20.75 -5.03 -6.77
CA VAL A 332 -20.94 -5.39 -5.36
C VAL A 332 -19.79 -4.95 -4.45
N GLU A 333 -18.68 -4.51 -5.04
CA GLU A 333 -17.45 -4.17 -4.32
C GLU A 333 -17.63 -2.94 -3.40
N LYS A 334 -17.01 -2.96 -2.23
CA LYS A 334 -17.11 -1.90 -1.21
C LYS A 334 -15.91 -0.96 -1.19
N ASN A 335 -14.83 -1.37 -1.84
CA ASN A 335 -13.66 -0.56 -2.13
C ASN A 335 -13.21 -0.90 -3.55
N GLU A 336 -13.55 -0.03 -4.49
CA GLU A 336 -13.36 -0.33 -5.90
C GLU A 336 -11.92 -0.14 -6.37
N ILE A 337 -11.13 0.72 -5.70
CA ILE A 337 -9.73 1.00 -6.07
C ILE A 337 -8.72 0.05 -5.40
N ILE A 338 -9.13 -0.64 -4.32
CA ILE A 338 -8.33 -1.67 -3.64
C ILE A 338 -8.89 -3.05 -3.96
N ALA A 339 -8.28 -3.67 -4.98
CA ALA A 339 -8.80 -4.86 -5.65
C ALA A 339 -8.55 -6.17 -4.91
N SER A 340 -7.56 -6.21 -4.00
CA SER A 340 -7.01 -7.45 -3.47
C SER A 340 -7.08 -7.52 -1.95
N ARG A 341 -7.23 -8.74 -1.43
CA ARG A 341 -7.25 -9.05 0.00
C ARG A 341 -6.42 -10.30 0.25
N THR A 342 -5.46 -10.24 1.17
CA THR A 342 -4.72 -11.40 1.66
C THR A 342 -5.09 -11.64 3.11
N VAL A 343 -5.64 -12.81 3.39
CA VAL A 343 -5.87 -13.28 4.76
C VAL A 343 -4.67 -14.14 5.17
N SER A 344 -4.10 -13.86 6.33
CA SER A 344 -3.03 -14.64 6.94
C SER A 344 -3.42 -15.01 8.38
N VAL A 345 -3.03 -16.20 8.83
CA VAL A 345 -3.26 -16.68 10.19
C VAL A 345 -1.99 -17.23 10.78
N ASN A 346 -1.64 -16.79 11.99
CA ASN A 346 -0.45 -17.23 12.73
C ASN A 346 0.82 -17.23 11.86
N THR A 347 0.95 -16.21 10.99
CA THR A 347 2.11 -16.08 10.10
C THR A 347 3.13 -15.11 10.64
N GLN A 348 4.39 -15.49 10.47
CA GLN A 348 5.53 -14.62 10.59
C GLN A 348 6.18 -14.49 9.20
N ILE A 349 6.35 -13.27 8.74
CA ILE A 349 6.88 -12.96 7.40
C ILE A 349 8.20 -12.23 7.52
N HIS A 350 9.03 -12.34 6.49
CA HIS A 350 10.22 -11.51 6.38
C HIS A 350 9.85 -10.04 6.30
N THR A 351 10.69 -9.18 6.86
CA THR A 351 10.66 -7.76 6.54
C THR A 351 10.92 -7.59 5.04
N HIS A 352 9.98 -6.94 4.35
CA HIS A 352 9.94 -6.84 2.90
C HIS A 352 9.25 -5.55 2.45
N ARG A 353 9.19 -5.32 1.14
CA ARG A 353 8.31 -4.31 0.54
C ARG A 353 7.47 -4.94 -0.56
N ASP A 354 6.28 -4.42 -0.80
CA ASP A 354 5.36 -4.93 -1.81
C ASP A 354 5.59 -4.25 -3.17
N LYS A 355 6.78 -4.45 -3.75
CA LYS A 355 7.30 -3.73 -4.94
C LYS A 355 6.44 -3.75 -6.22
N LYS A 356 5.33 -4.49 -6.25
CA LYS A 356 4.40 -4.53 -7.40
C LYS A 356 3.06 -3.87 -7.10
N ASN A 357 2.86 -3.32 -5.90
CA ASN A 357 1.63 -2.62 -5.54
C ASN A 357 1.59 -1.24 -6.19
N ALA A 358 0.39 -0.72 -6.41
CA ALA A 358 0.19 0.63 -6.93
C ALA A 358 0.64 1.69 -5.91
N LEU A 359 0.73 2.95 -6.33
CA LEU A 359 0.98 4.08 -5.43
C LEU A 359 -0.30 4.51 -4.69
N LEU A 360 -1.01 3.55 -4.13
CA LEU A 360 -2.12 3.76 -3.20
C LEU A 360 -1.66 3.36 -1.80
N PHE A 361 -2.36 3.81 -0.77
CA PHE A 361 -2.14 3.26 0.56
C PHE A 361 -2.72 1.85 0.62
N ASP A 362 -1.80 0.89 0.76
CA ASP A 362 -2.11 -0.46 1.20
C ASP A 362 -2.49 -0.41 2.68
N SER A 363 -3.20 -1.43 3.15
CA SER A 363 -3.63 -1.51 4.54
C SER A 363 -3.47 -2.91 5.11
N VAL A 364 -3.18 -3.01 6.41
CA VAL A 364 -3.18 -4.26 7.17
C VAL A 364 -4.06 -4.09 8.41
N TYR A 365 -5.01 -5.00 8.57
CA TYR A 365 -5.91 -5.09 9.72
C TYR A 365 -5.51 -6.28 10.59
N PHE A 366 -5.52 -6.12 11.92
CA PHE A 366 -5.10 -7.17 12.85
C PHE A 366 -6.28 -7.66 13.70
N PHE A 367 -6.41 -8.97 13.86
CA PHE A 367 -7.44 -9.58 14.69
C PHE A 367 -6.89 -10.77 15.47
N GLY A 368 -7.44 -11.07 16.63
CA GLY A 368 -6.99 -12.21 17.40
C GLY A 368 -7.00 -11.97 18.90
N ASN A 369 -6.39 -12.90 19.60
CA ASN A 369 -6.17 -12.90 21.05
C ASN A 369 -4.67 -12.95 21.37
N HIS A 370 -3.83 -12.45 20.45
CA HIS A 370 -2.38 -12.36 20.61
C HIS A 370 -1.94 -11.06 21.28
N ASP A 371 -0.77 -11.12 21.89
CA ASP A 371 0.01 -9.99 22.36
C ASP A 371 1.25 -9.77 21.46
N GLY A 372 1.82 -8.56 21.50
CA GLY A 372 2.93 -8.16 20.63
C GLY A 372 2.51 -8.00 19.16
N GLY A 373 3.39 -8.36 18.23
CA GLY A 373 3.06 -8.34 16.80
C GLY A 373 2.93 -6.94 16.17
N ASN A 374 3.59 -5.93 16.76
CA ASN A 374 3.64 -4.58 16.20
C ASN A 374 4.04 -4.58 14.72
N PHE A 375 3.46 -3.68 13.94
CA PHE A 375 3.82 -3.48 12.55
C PHE A 375 5.06 -2.59 12.46
N LEU A 376 6.15 -3.14 11.95
CA LEU A 376 7.45 -2.50 11.93
C LEU A 376 7.64 -1.70 10.64
N PHE A 377 8.20 -0.50 10.75
CA PHE A 377 8.75 0.27 9.63
C PHE A 377 10.24 0.53 9.85
N PRO A 378 11.12 -0.44 9.50
CA PRO A 378 12.55 -0.32 9.76
C PRO A 378 13.19 0.95 9.22
N SER A 379 12.83 1.37 8.01
CA SER A 379 13.37 2.59 7.39
C SER A 379 12.92 3.87 8.07
N LEU A 380 11.85 3.83 8.86
CA LEU A 380 11.36 4.97 9.63
C LEU A 380 11.84 4.92 11.08
N GLY A 381 12.39 3.78 11.53
CA GLY A 381 12.79 3.57 12.93
C GLY A 381 11.61 3.49 13.91
N VAL A 382 10.41 3.18 13.43
CA VAL A 382 9.19 3.14 14.25
C VAL A 382 8.41 1.85 14.08
N ALA A 383 7.53 1.57 15.03
CA ALA A 383 6.58 0.47 15.02
C ALA A 383 5.20 0.96 15.48
N LEU A 384 4.14 0.47 14.84
CA LEU A 384 2.75 0.78 15.20
C LEU A 384 2.06 -0.44 15.81
N THR A 385 1.04 -0.21 16.63
CA THR A 385 0.30 -1.29 17.31
C THR A 385 -0.36 -2.25 16.32
N GLY A 386 -0.14 -3.56 16.51
CA GLY A 386 -0.63 -4.65 15.66
C GLY A 386 -1.60 -5.59 16.39
N LEU A 387 -2.35 -5.05 17.37
CA LEU A 387 -3.28 -5.79 18.22
C LEU A 387 -4.69 -5.84 17.62
N HIS A 388 -5.59 -6.62 18.23
CA HIS A 388 -6.96 -6.79 17.77
C HIS A 388 -7.68 -5.45 17.48
N GLY A 389 -8.23 -5.32 16.28
CA GLY A 389 -8.98 -4.17 15.81
C GLY A 389 -8.13 -3.02 15.27
N TYR A 390 -6.82 -3.00 15.51
CA TYR A 390 -5.92 -1.98 14.97
C TYR A 390 -5.72 -2.16 13.46
N SER A 391 -5.37 -1.06 12.79
CA SER A 391 -4.95 -1.10 11.39
C SER A 391 -3.84 -0.12 11.07
N VAL A 392 -3.05 -0.46 10.07
CA VAL A 392 -1.97 0.38 9.55
C VAL A 392 -2.12 0.54 8.05
N HIS A 393 -1.97 1.76 7.56
CA HIS A 393 -2.10 2.14 6.15
C HIS A 393 -0.83 2.87 5.71
N GLY A 394 -0.39 2.68 4.47
CA GLY A 394 0.77 3.43 3.97
C GLY A 394 1.33 2.92 2.64
N PRO A 395 2.42 3.52 2.17
CA PRO A 395 3.04 3.24 0.88
C PRO A 395 3.94 1.98 0.94
N PHE A 396 3.34 0.81 1.19
CA PHE A 396 4.07 -0.45 1.39
C PHE A 396 4.81 -0.96 0.14
N ARG A 397 4.53 -0.38 -1.03
CA ARG A 397 5.36 -0.53 -2.24
C ARG A 397 6.80 -0.05 -2.02
N ILE A 398 6.97 1.05 -1.28
CA ILE A 398 8.25 1.72 -1.06
C ILE A 398 8.84 1.31 0.28
N LEU A 399 8.04 1.36 1.34
CA LEU A 399 8.52 1.13 2.70
C LEU A 399 8.80 -0.34 2.96
N TYR A 400 9.98 -0.61 3.51
CA TYR A 400 10.23 -1.87 4.17
C TYR A 400 9.33 -1.96 5.40
N HIS A 401 8.63 -3.07 5.52
CA HIS A 401 7.73 -3.33 6.63
C HIS A 401 7.75 -4.81 7.01
N GLY A 402 7.39 -5.07 8.25
CA GLY A 402 7.39 -6.40 8.84
C GLY A 402 6.45 -6.48 10.03
N VAL A 403 6.38 -7.66 10.64
CA VAL A 403 5.61 -7.88 11.86
C VAL A 403 6.58 -8.32 12.93
N ALA A 404 6.51 -7.68 14.09
CA ALA A 404 7.27 -8.08 15.26
C ALA A 404 6.82 -9.46 15.76
N GLN A 405 7.60 -10.06 16.65
CA GLN A 405 7.21 -11.29 17.31
C GLN A 405 5.90 -11.08 18.08
N TYR A 406 4.89 -11.91 17.76
CA TYR A 406 3.67 -12.01 18.54
C TYR A 406 3.72 -13.28 19.38
N HIS A 407 2.89 -13.32 20.42
CA HIS A 407 2.77 -14.44 21.33
C HIS A 407 1.35 -14.52 21.90
N PHE A 408 1.05 -15.60 22.59
CA PHE A 408 -0.20 -15.84 23.30
C PHE A 408 0.08 -16.05 24.79
N LYS A 409 -0.90 -15.74 25.63
CA LYS A 409 -0.82 -16.05 27.06
C LYS A 409 -0.98 -17.56 27.28
N GLN A 410 -0.29 -18.11 28.29
CA GLN A 410 -0.34 -19.55 28.59
C GLN A 410 -1.74 -20.03 28.99
N ASP A 411 -2.51 -19.17 29.67
CA ASP A 411 -3.84 -19.45 30.22
C ASP A 411 -4.98 -19.04 29.27
N ILE A 412 -4.69 -18.92 27.97
CA ILE A 412 -5.67 -18.47 26.99
C ILE A 412 -6.85 -19.47 26.89
N PRO A 413 -8.10 -19.04 27.14
CA PRO A 413 -9.25 -19.95 27.17
C PRO A 413 -9.71 -20.36 25.77
N ASP A 414 -9.43 -19.53 24.77
CA ASP A 414 -9.81 -19.74 23.38
C ASP A 414 -8.61 -20.23 22.56
N ALA A 415 -8.89 -20.85 21.41
CA ALA A 415 -7.86 -21.21 20.44
C ALA A 415 -6.98 -20.00 20.06
N PRO A 416 -5.65 -20.17 19.97
CA PRO A 416 -4.70 -19.09 19.73
C PRO A 416 -4.73 -18.65 18.25
N TYR A 417 -5.29 -17.47 18.01
CA TYR A 417 -5.39 -16.90 16.67
C TYR A 417 -4.82 -15.50 16.60
N ARG A 418 -3.97 -15.29 15.61
CA ARG A 418 -3.49 -14.00 15.14
C ARG A 418 -3.73 -13.91 13.65
N PHE A 419 -4.79 -13.21 13.26
CA PHE A 419 -5.09 -12.93 11.88
C PHE A 419 -4.54 -11.58 11.46
N SER A 420 -4.10 -11.51 10.19
CA SER A 420 -3.95 -10.24 9.50
C SER A 420 -4.66 -10.27 8.15
N VAL A 421 -5.36 -9.18 7.82
CA VAL A 421 -5.98 -8.98 6.51
C VAL A 421 -5.31 -7.80 5.84
N ALA A 422 -4.50 -8.07 4.82
CA ALA A 422 -3.89 -7.04 4.00
C ALA A 422 -4.81 -6.69 2.82
N MET A 423 -5.11 -5.42 2.58
CA MET A 423 -5.84 -4.95 1.40
C MET A 423 -4.92 -4.08 0.54
N TRP A 424 -4.82 -4.40 -0.75
CA TRP A 424 -3.84 -3.82 -1.68
C TRP A 424 -4.31 -3.87 -3.14
N SER A 425 -3.65 -3.12 -4.02
CA SER A 425 -3.83 -3.19 -5.47
C SER A 425 -2.50 -3.27 -6.19
N ARG A 426 -2.42 -4.01 -7.31
CA ARG A 426 -1.20 -4.02 -8.14
C ARG A 426 -1.15 -2.79 -9.03
N GLU A 427 0.06 -2.30 -9.26
CA GLU A 427 0.35 -1.28 -10.27
C GLU A 427 -0.12 -1.73 -11.66
N SER A 428 0.11 -3.00 -12.00
CA SER A 428 -0.32 -3.57 -13.29
C SER A 428 -1.82 -3.45 -13.52
N SER A 429 -2.63 -3.42 -12.46
CA SER A 429 -4.08 -3.25 -12.59
C SER A 429 -4.46 -1.88 -13.16
N PHE A 430 -3.59 -0.88 -13.05
CA PHE A 430 -3.81 0.47 -13.56
C PHE A 430 -3.01 0.74 -14.83
N THR A 431 -1.75 0.30 -14.91
CA THR A 431 -0.93 0.51 -16.13
C THR A 431 -1.49 -0.24 -17.34
N SER A 432 -2.14 -1.38 -17.13
CA SER A 432 -2.87 -2.11 -18.19
C SER A 432 -4.04 -1.32 -18.76
N ILE A 433 -4.78 -0.60 -17.94
CA ILE A 433 -5.89 0.27 -18.39
C ILE A 433 -5.33 1.40 -19.24
N ALA A 434 -4.26 2.05 -18.78
CA ALA A 434 -3.58 3.09 -19.56
C ALA A 434 -3.09 2.58 -20.92
N ARG A 435 -2.55 1.35 -20.98
CA ARG A 435 -2.13 0.69 -22.22
C ARG A 435 -3.31 0.29 -23.11
N HIS A 436 -4.38 -0.24 -22.52
CA HIS A 436 -5.58 -0.65 -23.23
C HIS A 436 -6.31 0.55 -23.84
N SER A 437 -6.47 1.63 -23.09
CA SER A 437 -7.03 2.89 -23.59
C SER A 437 -6.17 3.45 -24.72
N ALA A 438 -4.85 3.49 -24.56
CA ALA A 438 -3.96 3.95 -25.63
C ALA A 438 -4.13 3.14 -26.92
N TYR A 439 -4.25 1.81 -26.82
CA TYR A 439 -4.43 0.94 -27.98
C TYR A 439 -5.80 1.08 -28.63
N HIS A 440 -6.88 1.10 -27.84
CA HIS A 440 -8.26 1.01 -28.34
C HIS A 440 -8.99 2.35 -28.53
N LYS A 441 -8.67 3.36 -27.73
CA LYS A 441 -9.35 4.66 -27.75
C LYS A 441 -8.50 5.76 -28.38
N LYS A 442 -7.18 5.57 -28.45
CA LYS A 442 -6.21 6.51 -29.06
C LYS A 442 -5.51 5.96 -30.29
N ASP A 443 -6.05 4.90 -30.91
CA ASP A 443 -5.50 4.22 -32.09
C ASP A 443 -4.01 3.87 -32.00
N ASN A 444 -3.52 3.59 -30.79
CA ASN A 444 -2.13 3.28 -30.50
C ASN A 444 -1.15 4.40 -30.94
N GLN A 445 -1.59 5.66 -30.98
CA GLN A 445 -0.76 6.83 -31.32
C GLN A 445 0.24 7.18 -30.20
N THR A 446 -0.15 6.94 -28.94
CA THR A 446 0.70 7.09 -27.74
C THR A 446 0.99 5.72 -27.14
N TYR A 447 2.11 5.59 -26.44
CA TYR A 447 2.41 4.34 -25.73
C TYR A 447 1.38 4.12 -24.61
N SER A 448 1.28 5.02 -23.64
CA SER A 448 0.36 4.86 -22.52
C SER A 448 -0.55 6.07 -22.43
N ASP A 449 -1.82 5.85 -22.09
CA ASP A 449 -2.77 6.94 -21.93
C ASP A 449 -2.55 7.63 -20.57
N SER A 450 -2.02 8.85 -20.62
CA SER A 450 -1.67 9.64 -19.43
C SER A 450 -2.85 10.01 -18.54
N THR A 451 -4.09 9.91 -19.04
CA THR A 451 -5.30 10.15 -18.22
C THR A 451 -5.49 9.12 -17.11
N TYR A 452 -4.84 7.96 -17.22
CA TYR A 452 -4.87 6.87 -16.23
C TYR A 452 -3.54 6.70 -15.47
N TRP A 453 -2.65 7.68 -15.53
CA TRP A 453 -1.39 7.64 -14.78
C TRP A 453 -1.62 8.06 -13.33
N LEU A 454 -1.40 7.13 -12.40
CA LEU A 454 -1.50 7.42 -10.97
C LEU A 454 -0.36 8.38 -10.56
N PRO A 455 -0.64 9.56 -10.01
CA PRO A 455 0.40 10.48 -9.54
C PRO A 455 1.24 9.88 -8.40
N ILE A 456 2.42 10.45 -8.18
CA ILE A 456 3.27 10.17 -7.02
C ILE A 456 2.62 10.68 -5.72
N TYR A 457 3.10 10.25 -4.55
CA TYR A 457 2.53 10.65 -3.27
C TYR A 457 2.62 12.17 -3.05
N PRO A 458 1.51 12.85 -2.70
CA PRO A 458 1.48 14.29 -2.47
C PRO A 458 1.97 14.64 -1.06
N GLU A 459 2.29 15.91 -0.86
CA GLU A 459 2.45 16.50 0.48
C GLU A 459 1.15 16.34 1.28
N TYR A 460 1.27 15.98 2.55
CA TYR A 460 0.14 15.84 3.45
C TYR A 460 -0.42 17.21 3.85
N LYS A 461 -1.68 17.45 3.49
CA LYS A 461 -2.42 18.67 3.85
C LYS A 461 -3.52 18.34 4.87
N SER A 462 -3.25 18.64 6.14
CA SER A 462 -4.16 18.35 7.26
C SER A 462 -5.57 18.89 7.03
N ASP A 463 -5.70 20.14 6.58
CA ASP A 463 -7.00 20.75 6.34
C ASP A 463 -7.77 20.06 5.20
N SER A 464 -7.10 19.67 4.11
CA SER A 464 -7.74 18.94 3.01
C SER A 464 -8.27 17.58 3.44
N VAL A 465 -7.54 16.84 4.29
CA VAL A 465 -8.00 15.57 4.87
C VAL A 465 -9.21 15.80 5.77
N ARG A 466 -9.19 16.86 6.59
CA ARG A 466 -10.30 17.23 7.46
C ARG A 466 -11.55 17.61 6.68
N GLU A 467 -11.41 18.47 5.68
CA GLU A 467 -12.49 18.91 4.78
C GLU A 467 -13.14 17.73 4.08
N TYR A 468 -12.34 16.76 3.61
CA TYR A 468 -12.87 15.51 3.06
C TYR A 468 -13.76 14.78 4.07
N PHE A 469 -13.27 14.53 5.29
CA PHE A 469 -14.08 13.83 6.29
C PHE A 469 -15.33 14.62 6.71
N GLU A 470 -15.26 15.95 6.79
CA GLU A 470 -16.39 16.83 7.10
C GLU A 470 -17.46 16.83 6.01
N LYS A 471 -17.04 16.94 4.74
CA LYS A 471 -17.91 16.84 3.56
C LYS A 471 -18.68 15.51 3.56
N TYR A 472 -17.98 14.38 3.62
CA TYR A 472 -18.64 13.07 3.56
C TYR A 472 -19.33 12.65 4.88
N HIS A 473 -19.11 13.38 5.97
CA HIS A 473 -19.96 13.32 7.16
C HIS A 473 -21.29 14.06 6.95
N SER A 474 -21.24 15.26 6.37
CA SER A 474 -22.37 16.19 6.22
C SER A 474 -23.32 15.83 5.07
N GLU A 475 -22.81 15.47 3.88
CA GLU A 475 -23.61 15.15 2.68
C GLU A 475 -24.62 14.01 2.90
N SER A 476 -24.35 13.11 3.84
CA SER A 476 -25.28 12.03 4.20
C SER A 476 -26.50 12.47 5.03
N ARG A 477 -26.59 13.76 5.41
CA ARG A 477 -27.79 14.37 6.01
C ARG A 477 -28.79 14.85 4.95
N ASP A 478 -28.32 15.19 3.75
CA ASP A 478 -29.12 15.75 2.66
C ASP A 478 -29.66 14.68 1.71
N ARG A 479 -30.12 13.54 2.25
CA ARG A 479 -31.03 12.70 1.46
C ARG A 479 -32.34 13.49 1.33
N PRO A 480 -32.87 13.72 0.12
CA PRO A 480 -34.20 14.25 -0.04
C PRO A 480 -35.14 13.34 0.76
N ARG A 481 -35.86 13.90 1.74
CA ARG A 481 -37.06 13.24 2.24
C ARG A 481 -37.93 13.06 1.01
N ASN A 482 -38.08 11.83 0.54
CA ASN A 482 -39.16 11.48 -0.37
C ASN A 482 -40.46 11.82 0.36
N ASN A 483 -40.93 13.05 0.15
CA ASN A 483 -42.32 13.40 0.30
C ASN A 483 -43.04 12.63 -0.80
N GLN A 484 -43.29 11.34 -0.59
CA GLN A 484 -44.49 10.73 -1.14
C GLN A 484 -45.64 11.41 -0.45
N ALA A 485 -46.05 12.52 -1.07
CA ALA A 485 -47.27 13.22 -0.78
C ALA A 485 -48.42 12.21 -0.89
N LYS A 486 -49.23 12.21 0.15
CA LYS A 486 -50.63 11.78 0.09
C LYS A 486 -51.25 12.27 -1.22
N LYS A 487 -51.77 11.35 -2.01
CA LYS A 487 -53.07 11.47 -2.66
C LYS A 487 -53.56 10.08 -3.06
#